data_AF-A0A537RT66-F1
#
_entry.id   AF-A0A537RT66-F1
#
_cell.length_a   1.000
_cell.length_b   1.000
_cell.length_c   1.000
_cell.angle_alpha   90.00
_cell.angle_beta   90.00
_cell.angle_gamma   90.00
#
_symmetry.space_group_name_H-M   'P 1'
#
loop_
_entity.id
_entity.type
_entity.pdbx_description
1 polymer ?
#
loop_
_entity_poly.entity_id
_entity_poly.type
_entity_poly.pdbx_seq_one_letter_code
_entity_poly.pdbx_strand_id
1 'polypeptide(L)' 'MTQMYFDGDPYNLTDPFLNSAGAKQLLITNTLDATPDLEAGSKLVIFDIVLYKG' A
#
# COMPACT_ATOMS: atom_id res chain seq x y z
N MET A 1 6.73 12.23 4.77
CA MET A 1 5.29 12.06 4.43
C MET A 1 5.21 11.15 3.21
N THR A 2 4.28 10.21 3.18
CA THR A 2 4.09 9.25 2.07
C THR A 2 2.61 8.90 1.90
N GLN A 3 2.26 8.19 0.82
CA GLN A 3 0.94 7.59 0.57
C GLN A 3 1.07 6.09 0.29
N MET A 4 0.01 5.34 0.57
CA MET A 4 -0.10 3.90 0.31
C MET A 4 -1.26 3.67 -0.68
N TYR A 5 -1.07 2.76 -1.62
CA TYR A 5 -2.00 2.41 -2.68
C TYR A 5 -2.33 0.92 -2.63
N PHE A 6 -3.53 0.54 -3.04
CA PHE A 6 -3.91 -0.86 -3.13
C PHE A 6 -3.50 -1.48 -4.46
N ASP A 7 -3.05 -2.73 -4.42
CA ASP A 7 -2.83 -3.50 -5.64
C ASP A 7 -4.14 -3.70 -6.41
N GLY A 8 -4.05 -3.67 -7.74
CA GLY A 8 -5.19 -3.80 -8.63
C GLY A 8 -6.10 -2.58 -8.74
N ASP A 9 -5.84 -1.46 -8.02
CA ASP A 9 -6.60 -0.23 -8.23
C ASP A 9 -6.40 0.28 -9.67
N PRO A 10 -7.47 0.40 -10.49
CA PRO A 10 -7.36 0.78 -11.89
C PRO A 10 -6.78 2.20 -12.09
N TYR A 11 -6.88 3.07 -11.08
CA TYR A 11 -6.40 4.45 -11.16
C TYR A 11 -4.90 4.57 -10.90
N ASN A 12 -4.25 3.55 -10.33
CA ASN A 12 -2.80 3.55 -10.10
C ASN A 12 -2.00 3.79 -11.39
N LEU A 13 -2.51 3.34 -12.54
CA LEU A 13 -1.85 3.51 -13.84
C LEU A 13 -1.82 4.97 -14.30
N THR A 14 -2.80 5.77 -13.88
CA THR A 14 -2.98 7.15 -14.34
C THR A 14 -2.70 8.20 -13.26
N ASP A 15 -2.57 7.80 -11.99
CA ASP A 15 -2.30 8.70 -10.87
C ASP A 15 -0.93 9.41 -11.03
N PRO A 16 -0.89 10.75 -11.20
CA PRO A 16 0.36 11.48 -11.36
C PRO A 16 1.28 11.43 -10.15
N PHE A 17 0.75 11.38 -8.93
CA PHE A 17 1.54 11.34 -7.70
C PHE A 17 2.23 9.99 -7.55
N LEU A 18 1.49 8.89 -7.70
CA LEU A 18 2.06 7.55 -7.64
C LEU A 18 3.11 7.34 -8.74
N ASN A 19 2.80 7.78 -9.96
CA ASN A 19 3.70 7.59 -11.10
C ASN A 19 4.91 8.55 -11.11
N SER A 20 4.92 9.57 -10.26
CA SER A 20 6.11 10.41 -10.03
C SER A 20 7.13 9.78 -9.05
N ALA A 21 6.74 8.74 -8.30
CA ALA A 21 7.60 8.12 -7.30
C ALA A 21 8.67 7.21 -7.93
N GLY A 22 9.93 7.39 -7.55
CA GLY A 22 11.06 6.62 -8.09
C GLY A 22 11.00 5.11 -7.80
N ALA A 23 10.35 4.72 -6.70
CA ALA A 23 10.15 3.32 -6.31
C ALA A 23 8.66 3.07 -5.99
N LYS A 24 7.77 3.42 -6.93
CA LYS A 24 6.31 3.37 -6.75
C LYS A 24 5.75 2.02 -6.28
N GLN A 25 6.46 0.92 -6.57
CA GLN A 25 6.09 -0.45 -6.21
C GLN A 25 6.13 -0.65 -4.69
N LEU A 26 7.00 0.09 -3.98
CA LEU A 26 7.06 0.07 -2.52
C LEU A 26 5.86 0.77 -1.88
N LEU A 27 5.08 1.53 -2.65
CA LEU A 27 3.89 2.24 -2.19
C LEU A 27 2.60 1.45 -2.44
N ILE A 28 2.66 0.36 -3.23
CA ILE A 28 1.50 -0.46 -3.60
C ILE A 28 1.50 -1.72 -2.72
N THR A 29 0.38 -2.02 -2.07
CA THR A 29 0.25 -3.15 -1.15
C THR A 29 -0.96 -4.03 -1.45
N ASN A 30 -0.82 -5.31 -1.13
CA ASN A 30 -1.87 -6.31 -1.27
C ASN A 30 -2.80 -6.31 -0.05
N THR A 31 -4.07 -6.57 -0.31
CA THR A 31 -5.05 -6.84 0.73
C THR A 31 -5.03 -8.33 1.09
N LEU A 32 -4.93 -8.64 2.37
CA LEU A 32 -4.96 -9.99 2.92
C LEU A 32 -6.27 -10.22 3.68
N ASP A 33 -6.65 -11.49 3.82
CA ASP A 33 -7.72 -11.85 4.74
C ASP A 33 -7.27 -11.60 6.19
N ALA A 34 -8.17 -11.03 6.98
CA ALA A 34 -7.91 -10.80 8.39
C ALA A 34 -7.91 -12.14 9.16
N THR A 35 -7.06 -12.24 10.17
CA THR A 35 -7.02 -13.39 11.07
C THR A 35 -8.24 -13.38 12.02
N PRO A 36 -8.62 -14.53 12.61
CA PRO A 36 -9.85 -14.64 13.43
C PRO A 36 -9.87 -13.77 14.70
N ASP A 37 -8.72 -13.29 15.15
CA ASP A 37 -8.55 -12.36 16.27
C ASP A 37 -8.86 -10.90 15.92
N LEU A 38 -9.02 -10.58 14.63
CA LEU A 38 -9.41 -9.27 14.13
C LEU A 38 -10.91 -9.18 13.86
N GLU A 39 -11.39 -7.96 13.62
CA GLU A 39 -12.80 -7.70 13.37
C GLU A 39 -13.35 -8.56 12.22
N ALA A 40 -14.49 -9.20 12.44
CA ALA A 40 -15.09 -10.11 11.47
C ALA A 40 -15.42 -9.37 10.16
N GLY A 41 -14.96 -9.93 9.04
CA GLY A 41 -15.16 -9.34 7.71
C GLY A 41 -14.19 -8.21 7.35
N SER A 42 -13.31 -7.82 8.27
CA SER A 42 -12.22 -6.88 7.96
C SER A 42 -11.17 -7.51 7.03
N LYS A 43 -10.30 -6.66 6.50
CA LYS A 43 -9.14 -7.05 5.71
C LYS A 43 -7.87 -6.53 6.37
N LEU A 44 -6.77 -7.25 6.17
CA LEU A 44 -5.46 -6.88 6.67
C LEU A 44 -4.59 -6.30 5.55
N VAL A 45 -3.80 -5.29 5.89
CA VAL A 45 -2.83 -4.67 4.99
C VAL A 45 -1.51 -4.54 5.72
N ILE A 46 -0.42 -4.94 5.06
CA ILE A 46 0.94 -4.79 5.58
C ILE A 46 1.66 -3.76 4.71
N PHE A 47 2.24 -2.75 5.35
CA PHE A 47 2.93 -1.65 4.67
C PHE A 47 4.23 -1.29 5.40
N ASP A 48 5.34 -1.68 4.79
CA ASP A 48 6.68 -1.46 5.36
C ASP A 48 7.19 -0.04 5.04
N ILE A 49 7.42 0.77 6.09
CA ILE A 49 7.97 2.12 5.96
C ILE A 49 9.46 2.09 6.30
N VAL A 50 10.30 2.31 5.29
CA VAL A 50 11.75 2.39 5.44
C VAL A 50 12.18 3.86 5.48
N LEU A 51 12.99 4.21 6.48
CA LEU A 51 13.54 5.56 6.66
C LEU A 51 15.04 5.58 6.34
N TYR A 52 15.53 6.71 5.83
CA TYR A 52 16.97 6.92 5.72
C TYR A 52 17.62 6.88 7.11
N LYS A 53 18.70 6.12 7.21
CA LYS A 53 19.59 6.21 8.36
C LYS A 53 20.46 7.46 8.18
N GLY A 54 20.25 8.45 9.05
CA GLY A 54 20.96 9.73 9.03
C GLY A 54 22.46 9.60 9.22
#